data_AF-A0A5E4R6J7-F1
#
_entry.id   AF-A0A5E4R6J7-F1
#
_cell.length_a   1.000
_cell.length_b   1.000
_cell.length_c   1.000
_cell.angle_alpha   90.00
_cell.angle_beta   90.00
_cell.angle_gamma   90.00
#
_symmetry.space_group_name_H-M   'P 1'
#
loop_
_entity.id
_entity.type
_entity.pdbx_description
1 polymer ?
#
loop_
_entity_poly.entity_id
_entity_poly.type
_entity_poly.pdbx_seq_one_letter_code
_entity_poly.pdbx_strand_id
1 'polypeptide(L)' 'MLLVETSGLRSSAGKLPASKHGVVCDVCEGLDGPASRRHPAMLAVDADPATWWQSPTLAAGEEFRHVELIATLPDVSTRG' A
#
# COMPACT_ATOMS: atom_id res chain seq x y z
N MET A 1 3.47 -10.22 6.98
CA MET A 1 3.57 -8.92 6.29
C MET A 1 3.74 -9.21 4.82
N LEU A 2 2.64 -9.24 4.05
CA LEU A 2 2.73 -9.31 2.61
C LEU A 2 2.86 -7.85 2.12
N LEU A 3 4.10 -7.43 1.90
CA LEU A 3 4.40 -6.31 1.03
C LEU A 3 4.06 -6.78 -0.38
N VAL A 4 2.98 -6.26 -0.98
CA VAL A 4 2.89 -6.29 -2.44
C VAL A 4 3.82 -5.17 -2.90
N GLU A 5 5.10 -5.53 -3.04
CA GLU A 5 6.14 -4.68 -3.57
C GLU A 5 5.85 -4.46 -5.06
N THR A 6 5.24 -3.32 -5.42
CA THR A 6 5.43 -2.73 -6.74
C THR A 6 6.59 -1.75 -6.63
N SER A 7 7.61 -2.01 -7.42
CA SER A 7 8.92 -1.39 -7.37
C SER A 7 8.82 0.13 -7.50
N GLY A 8 9.12 0.91 -6.45
CA GLY A 8 9.01 2.36 -6.61
C GLY A 8 9.27 3.33 -5.48
N LEU A 9 9.73 2.96 -4.27
CA LEU A 9 10.06 3.98 -3.26
C LEU A 9 11.40 4.66 -3.60
N ARG A 10 11.37 5.75 -4.38
CA ARG A 10 12.47 6.72 -4.39
C ARG A 10 12.43 7.49 -3.07
N SER A 11 13.08 6.94 -2.06
CA SER A 11 13.54 7.73 -0.92
C SER A 11 14.77 8.52 -1.37
N SER A 12 14.73 9.85 -1.28
CA SER A 12 15.90 10.71 -1.51
C SER A 12 16.95 10.40 -0.43
N ALA A 13 17.92 9.57 -0.80
CA ALA A 13 18.91 8.98 0.09
C ALA A 13 19.89 10.04 0.62
N GLY A 14 19.70 10.44 1.89
CA GLY A 14 20.82 10.83 2.74
C GLY A 14 21.57 9.56 3.17
N LYS A 15 22.88 9.49 2.92
CA LYS A 15 23.70 8.30 3.20
C LYS A 15 23.87 8.09 4.71
N LEU A 16 23.10 7.15 5.29
CA LEU A 16 23.33 6.67 6.65
C LEU A 16 24.45 5.60 6.66
N PRO A 17 25.37 5.62 7.65
CA PRO A 17 26.45 4.64 7.75
C PRO A 17 25.92 3.21 7.94
N ALA A 18 26.65 2.24 7.36
CA ALA A 18 26.26 0.84 7.13
C ALA A 18 26.00 -0.03 8.39
N SER A 19 25.91 0.55 9.58
CA SER A 19 25.76 -0.15 10.87
C SER A 19 24.53 0.26 11.68
N LYS A 20 23.66 1.11 11.12
CA LYS A 20 22.32 1.39 11.67
C LYS A 20 21.31 1.31 10.53
N HIS A 21 20.65 0.16 10.38
CA HIS A 21 19.42 0.07 9.62
C HIS A 21 18.36 0.87 10.39
N GLY A 22 18.28 2.17 10.14
CA GLY A 22 17.23 3.01 10.69
C GLY A 22 15.90 2.58 10.10
N VAL A 23 14.92 2.29 10.94
CA VAL A 23 13.53 2.13 10.49
C VAL A 23 12.97 3.52 10.30
N VAL A 24 12.54 3.84 9.08
CA VAL A 24 11.76 5.05 8.80
C VAL A 24 10.29 4.65 8.88
N CYS A 25 9.58 5.23 9.85
CA CYS A 25 8.14 5.07 10.00
C CYS A 25 7.43 6.29 9.40
N ASP A 26 6.25 6.08 8.84
CA ASP A 26 5.35 7.14 8.35
C ASP A 26 3.92 6.89 8.86
N VAL A 27 3.03 7.85 8.66
CA VAL A 27 1.63 7.83 9.10
C VAL A 27 0.70 7.72 7.90
N CYS A 28 -0.10 6.65 7.88
CA CYS A 28 -1.27 6.54 7.01
C CYS A 28 -2.46 7.18 7.72
N GLU A 29 -3.04 8.18 7.10
CA GLU A 29 -4.26 8.84 7.59
C GLU A 29 -5.42 8.26 6.77
N GLY A 30 -6.47 7.78 7.44
CA GLY A 30 -7.61 7.08 6.81
C GLY A 30 -8.39 7.95 5.81
N LEU A 31 -9.57 7.54 5.39
CA LEU A 31 -10.32 8.23 4.30
C LEU A 31 -10.55 9.74 4.53
N ASP A 32 -10.54 10.19 5.78
CA ASP A 32 -10.71 11.61 6.17
C ASP A 32 -9.40 12.43 6.16
N GLY A 33 -8.25 11.79 5.93
CA GLY A 33 -6.95 12.43 5.84
C GLY A 33 -6.65 13.12 4.49
N PRO A 34 -5.48 13.77 4.36
CA PRO A 34 -5.02 14.37 3.11
C PRO A 34 -4.75 13.29 2.07
N ALA A 35 -4.93 13.61 0.79
CA ALA A 35 -4.72 12.68 -0.32
C ALA A 35 -3.33 12.03 -0.34
N SER A 36 -2.30 12.75 0.10
CA SER A 36 -0.91 12.26 0.15
C SER A 36 -0.63 11.24 1.25
N ARG A 37 -1.57 11.01 2.18
CA ARG A 37 -1.43 10.03 3.29
C ARG A 37 -2.52 8.96 3.29
N ARG A 38 -3.35 8.93 2.25
CA ARG A 38 -4.46 7.98 2.09
C ARG A 38 -4.08 6.88 1.10
N HIS A 39 -4.36 5.64 1.48
CA HIS A 39 -4.05 4.46 0.68
C HIS A 39 -5.26 3.53 0.47
N PRO A 40 -6.39 4.01 -0.12
CA PRO A 40 -7.61 3.23 -0.30
C PRO A 40 -7.46 2.10 -1.33
N ALA A 41 -8.34 1.09 -1.26
CA ALA A 41 -8.27 -0.11 -2.11
C ALA A 41 -8.31 0.18 -3.62
N MET A 42 -8.92 1.30 -4.01
CA MET A 42 -8.97 1.73 -5.42
C MET A 42 -7.57 2.01 -6.01
N LEU A 43 -6.59 2.37 -5.18
CA LEU A 43 -5.20 2.58 -5.62
C LEU A 43 -4.46 1.26 -5.93
N ALA A 44 -5.07 0.10 -5.68
CA ALA A 44 -4.48 -1.18 -6.08
C ALA A 44 -4.62 -1.45 -7.60
N VAL A 45 -5.48 -0.70 -8.30
CA VAL A 45 -5.86 -0.95 -9.71
C VAL A 45 -5.91 0.32 -10.56
N ASP A 46 -5.36 1.44 -10.08
CA ASP A 46 -5.41 2.75 -10.76
C ASP A 46 -4.34 2.93 -11.86
N ALA A 47 -3.46 1.94 -12.03
CA ALA A 47 -2.33 1.92 -12.96
C ALA A 47 -1.25 3.01 -12.70
N ASP A 48 -1.31 3.74 -11.58
CA ASP A 48 -0.27 4.68 -11.21
C ASP A 48 0.78 3.97 -10.33
N PRO A 49 2.06 3.87 -10.77
CA PRO A 49 3.09 3.22 -9.97
C PRO A 49 3.51 4.01 -8.72
N ALA A 50 3.08 5.27 -8.57
CA ALA A 50 3.37 6.10 -7.41
C ALA A 50 2.34 5.94 -6.29
N THR A 51 1.26 5.20 -6.52
CA THR A 51 0.17 4.96 -5.56
C THR A 51 0.12 3.49 -5.16
N TRP A 52 -0.43 3.23 -3.97
CA TRP A 52 -0.65 1.87 -3.48
C TRP A 52 -1.78 1.85 -2.45
N TRP A 53 -2.40 0.68 -2.30
CA TRP A 53 -3.27 0.37 -1.16
C TRP A 53 -2.46 -0.13 0.03
N GLN A 54 -2.90 0.20 1.25
CA GLN A 54 -2.28 -0.28 2.49
C GLN A 54 -3.33 -0.82 3.46
N SER A 55 -3.09 -2.01 4.02
CA SER A 55 -3.90 -2.53 5.12
C SER A 55 -3.68 -1.78 6.42
N PRO A 56 -4.61 -1.85 7.38
CA PRO A 56 -4.29 -1.51 8.76
C PRO A 56 -3.08 -2.30 9.26
N THR A 57 -2.35 -1.72 10.21
CA THR A 57 -1.21 -2.40 10.84
C THR A 57 -1.72 -3.41 11.88
N LEU A 58 -0.93 -4.44 12.19
CA LEU A 58 -1.29 -5.40 13.24
C LEU A 58 -1.42 -4.76 14.63
N ALA A 59 -0.78 -3.59 14.83
CA ALA A 59 -0.92 -2.82 16.06
C ALA A 59 -2.32 -2.23 16.24
N ALA A 60 -3.13 -2.14 15.18
CA ALA A 60 -4.50 -1.68 15.25
C ALA A 60 -5.48 -2.76 15.75
N GLY A 61 -5.11 -4.05 15.68
CA GLY A 61 -5.97 -5.14 16.10
C GLY A 61 -5.62 -6.51 15.51
N GLU A 62 -6.00 -7.57 16.21
CA GLU A 62 -5.79 -8.97 15.81
C GLU A 62 -6.67 -9.39 14.62
N GLU A 63 -7.79 -8.69 14.41
CA GLU A 63 -8.65 -8.84 13.24
C GLU A 63 -7.90 -8.54 11.93
N PHE A 64 -6.82 -7.75 11.98
CA PHE A 64 -5.96 -7.44 10.82
C PHE A 64 -4.82 -8.43 10.62
N ARG A 65 -4.81 -9.54 11.37
CA ARG A 65 -3.88 -10.67 11.14
C ARG A 65 -4.12 -11.34 9.79
N HIS A 66 -5.38 -11.33 9.32
CA HIS A 66 -5.78 -11.85 8.02
C HIS A 66 -6.40 -10.72 7.20
N VAL A 67 -5.97 -10.59 5.94
CA VAL A 67 -6.45 -9.52 5.06
C VAL A 67 -6.79 -10.13 3.71
N GLU A 68 -7.99 -9.83 3.21
CA GLU A 68 -8.50 -10.29 1.93
C GLU A 68 -8.79 -9.12 1.00
N LEU A 69 -8.43 -9.26 -0.27
CA LEU A 69 -8.83 -8.36 -1.34
C LEU A 69 -9.72 -9.15 -2.30
N ILE A 70 -10.96 -8.70 -2.45
CA ILE A 70 -11.94 -9.32 -3.34
C ILE A 70 -12.16 -8.37 -4.51
N ALA A 71 -11.91 -8.87 -5.72
CA ALA A 71 -12.15 -8.13 -6.96
C ALA A 71 -13.14 -8.87 -7.84
N THR A 72 -14.13 -8.15 -8.36
CA THR A 72 -15.06 -8.65 -9.38
C THR A 72 -14.58 -8.18 -10.73
N LEU A 73 -14.15 -9.12 -11.58
CA LEU A 73 -13.76 -8.80 -12.95
C LEU A 73 -15.01 -8.68 -13.84
N PRO A 74 -15.00 -7.81 -14.85
CA PRO A 74 -16.06 -7.76 -15.84
C PRO A 74 -16.12 -9.09 -16.62
N ASP A 75 -17.33 -9.50 -17.01
CA ASP A 75 -17.53 -10.67 -17.85
C ASP A 75 -16.93 -10.42 -19.24
N VAL A 76 -15.98 -11.26 -19.65
CA VAL A 76 -15.35 -11.21 -20.97
C VAL A 76 -16.17 -12.06 -21.94
N SER A 77 -17.45 -11.71 -22.11
CA SER A 77 -18.23 -12.25 -23.22
C SER A 77 -17.83 -11.51 -24.49
N THR A 78 -16.76 -11.98 -25.12
CA THR A 78 -16.44 -11.62 -26.50
C THR A 78 -17.61 -12.08 -27.37
N ARG A 79 -18.39 -11.12 -27.90
CA ARG A 79 -19.31 -11.39 -29.00
C ARG A 79 -18.48 -11.97 -30.15
N GLY A 80 -18.78 -13.21 -30.53
CA GLY A 80 -18.27 -13.83 -31.76
C GLY A 80 -18.82 -13.16 -33.01
#